data_AF-A0L682-F1
#
_entry.id   AF-A0L682-F1
#
_cell.length_a   1.000
_cell.length_b   1.000
_cell.length_c   1.000
_cell.angle_alpha   90.00
_cell.angle_beta   90.00
_cell.angle_gamma   90.00
#
_symmetry.space_group_name_H-M   'P 1'
#
loop_
_entity.id
_entity.type
_entity.pdbx_description
1 polymer ?
#
loop_
_entity_poly.entity_id
_entity_poly.type
_entity_poly.pdbx_seq_one_letter_code
_entity_poly.pdbx_strand_id
1 'polypeptide(L)'
;MSFLKQIFAYIAASLLLLLLLVGTMAAINQWQQNSTTAASQQPATAPQAATSPAQPFSPQAPPLTPTAQAEIVKRLTQLETQQAKNIKRLHAVTNLQTAQGTVEITKKDNRWELTNLFTKTRVYRQPILFSPPFTRLPKVMVALQGLQLDKATTLKIEAQNITPQGFELVVTSQSDQRVEQLTSGWLAVEGDS
;
A
#
# COMPACT_ATOMS: atom_id res chain seq x y z
N MET A 1 -35.32 -35.70 -13.90
CA MET A 1 -33.92 -35.93 -14.36
C MET A 1 -33.11 -34.64 -14.62
N SER A 2 -33.68 -33.43 -14.64
CA SER A 2 -32.92 -32.19 -14.91
C SER A 2 -32.02 -31.73 -13.74
N PHE A 3 -32.47 -31.90 -12.50
CA PHE A 3 -31.79 -31.40 -11.29
C PHE A 3 -30.39 -32.03 -11.07
N LEU A 4 -30.22 -33.33 -11.33
CA LEU A 4 -28.93 -34.01 -11.18
C LEU A 4 -27.86 -33.44 -12.12
N LYS A 5 -28.23 -33.09 -13.37
CA LYS A 5 -27.30 -32.53 -14.36
C LYS A 5 -26.78 -31.16 -13.93
N GLN A 6 -27.61 -30.37 -13.26
CA GLN A 6 -27.25 -29.04 -12.78
C GLN A 6 -26.26 -29.10 -11.60
N ILE A 7 -26.41 -30.09 -10.71
CA ILE A 7 -25.45 -30.34 -9.61
C ILE A 7 -24.08 -30.74 -10.16
N PHE A 8 -24.02 -31.67 -11.11
CA PHE A 8 -22.73 -32.09 -11.70
C PHE A 8 -22.02 -30.95 -12.43
N ALA A 9 -22.75 -30.08 -13.13
CA ALA A 9 -22.17 -28.90 -13.77
C ALA A 9 -21.57 -27.92 -12.74
N TYR A 10 -22.23 -27.73 -11.60
CA TYR A 10 -21.75 -26.84 -10.54
C TYR A 10 -20.50 -27.39 -9.85
N ILE A 11 -20.46 -28.71 -9.58
CA ILE A 11 -19.28 -29.38 -9.01
C ILE A 11 -18.09 -29.29 -9.96
N ALA A 12 -18.29 -29.53 -11.27
CA ALA A 12 -17.23 -29.43 -12.27
C ALA A 12 -16.67 -28.01 -12.38
N ALA A 13 -17.54 -26.98 -12.40
CA ALA A 13 -17.12 -25.59 -12.42
C ALA A 13 -16.35 -25.18 -11.15
N SER A 14 -16.77 -25.69 -9.98
CA SER A 14 -16.11 -25.39 -8.70
C SER A 14 -14.73 -26.04 -8.60
N LEU A 15 -14.58 -27.29 -9.10
CA LEU A 15 -13.29 -27.97 -9.16
C LEU A 15 -12.32 -27.27 -10.13
N LEU A 16 -12.82 -26.78 -11.27
CA LEU A 16 -12.00 -26.06 -12.24
C LEU A 16 -11.51 -24.71 -11.68
N LEU A 17 -12.37 -24.00 -10.93
CA LEU A 17 -12.00 -22.79 -10.21
C LEU A 17 -10.92 -23.06 -9.14
N LEU A 18 -11.06 -24.17 -8.41
CA LEU A 18 -10.11 -24.56 -7.36
C LEU A 18 -8.75 -24.93 -7.95
N LEU A 19 -8.72 -25.62 -9.09
CA LEU A 19 -7.47 -25.92 -9.81
C LEU A 19 -6.79 -24.66 -10.35
N LEU A 20 -7.55 -23.68 -10.86
CA LEU A 20 -7.02 -22.38 -11.28
C LEU A 20 -6.38 -21.62 -10.10
N LEU A 21 -7.03 -21.60 -8.94
CA LEU A 21 -6.49 -20.95 -7.73
C LEU A 21 -5.17 -21.59 -7.28
N VAL A 22 -5.08 -22.92 -7.24
CA VAL A 22 -3.85 -23.64 -6.86
C VAL A 22 -2.72 -23.35 -7.86
N GLY A 23 -3.02 -23.29 -9.17
CA GLY A 23 -2.03 -22.94 -10.20
C GLY A 23 -1.45 -21.53 -10.03
N THR A 24 -2.27 -20.53 -9.70
CA THR A 24 -1.79 -19.15 -9.51
C THR A 24 -0.88 -18.98 -8.28
N MET A 25 -1.13 -19.72 -7.20
CA MET A 25 -0.29 -19.69 -6.00
C MET A 25 1.13 -20.22 -6.26
N ALA A 26 1.27 -21.25 -7.11
CA ALA A 26 2.58 -21.80 -7.48
C ALA A 26 3.42 -20.80 -8.30
N ALA A 27 2.78 -20.08 -9.24
CA ALA A 27 3.46 -19.09 -10.08
C ALA A 27 3.97 -17.88 -9.27
N ILE A 28 3.21 -17.42 -8.27
CA ILE A 28 3.60 -16.31 -7.39
C ILE A 28 4.83 -16.68 -6.55
N ASN A 29 4.86 -17.89 -5.99
CA ASN A 29 5.98 -18.35 -5.18
C ASN A 29 7.28 -18.48 -6.01
N GLN A 30 7.18 -18.96 -7.25
CA GLN A 30 8.33 -19.07 -8.15
C GLN A 30 8.89 -17.69 -8.56
N TRP A 31 8.02 -16.70 -8.77
CA TRP A 31 8.45 -15.34 -9.06
C TRP A 31 9.22 -14.71 -7.87
N GLN A 32 8.75 -14.91 -6.63
CA GLN A 32 9.43 -14.40 -5.43
C GLN A 32 10.85 -14.97 -5.27
N GLN A 33 11.03 -16.27 -5.56
CA GLN A 33 12.36 -16.90 -5.50
C GLN A 33 13.34 -16.29 -6.49
N ASN A 34 12.88 -15.98 -7.71
CA ASN A 34 13.72 -15.40 -8.76
C ASN A 34 14.13 -13.94 -8.48
N SER A 35 13.31 -13.17 -7.77
CA SER A 35 13.62 -11.77 -7.44
C SER A 35 14.73 -11.59 -6.39
N THR A 36 15.01 -12.59 -5.56
CA THR A 36 16.06 -12.53 -4.53
C THR A 36 17.49 -12.61 -5.09
N THR A 37 17.66 -13.15 -6.30
CA THR A 37 18.99 -13.39 -6.88
C THR A 37 19.53 -12.20 -7.68
N ALA A 38 18.68 -11.21 -8.00
CA ALA A 38 19.05 -10.09 -8.89
C ALA A 38 19.68 -8.88 -8.15
N ALA A 39 19.66 -8.83 -6.82
CA ALA A 39 20.08 -7.65 -6.05
C ALA A 39 21.59 -7.57 -5.71
N SER A 40 22.41 -8.53 -6.15
CA SER A 40 23.83 -8.63 -5.72
C SER A 40 24.86 -8.10 -6.73
N GLN A 41 24.46 -7.57 -7.88
CA GLN A 41 25.40 -7.02 -8.87
C GLN A 41 25.51 -5.50 -8.71
N GLN A 42 26.20 -5.08 -7.65
CA GLN A 42 26.74 -3.73 -7.61
C GLN A 42 27.93 -3.66 -8.58
N PRO A 43 27.92 -2.79 -9.61
CA PRO A 43 29.08 -2.60 -10.46
C PRO A 43 30.24 -2.09 -9.59
N ALA A 44 31.30 -2.88 -9.50
CA ALA A 44 32.55 -2.49 -8.88
C ALA A 44 33.15 -1.35 -9.72
N THR A 45 32.92 -0.10 -9.30
CA THR A 45 33.69 1.04 -9.77
C THR A 45 35.15 0.81 -9.40
N ALA A 46 35.99 0.61 -10.42
CA ALA A 46 37.42 0.46 -10.28
C ALA A 46 38.02 1.73 -9.63
N PRO A 47 38.77 1.63 -8.52
CA PRO A 47 39.48 2.76 -7.96
C PRO A 47 40.63 3.19 -8.88
N GLN A 48 40.65 4.46 -9.26
CA GLN A 48 41.79 5.10 -9.92
C GLN A 48 43.04 4.98 -9.03
N ALA A 49 44.10 4.43 -9.60
CA ALA A 49 45.41 4.30 -8.98
C ALA A 49 46.04 5.70 -8.80
N ALA A 50 45.91 6.25 -7.58
CA ALA A 50 46.81 7.31 -7.11
C ALA A 50 48.04 6.63 -6.51
N THR A 51 49.18 6.70 -7.21
CA THR A 51 50.48 6.29 -6.70
C THR A 51 50.93 7.24 -5.59
N SER A 52 50.55 6.93 -4.35
CA SER A 52 51.17 7.49 -3.15
C SER A 52 52.42 6.69 -2.81
N PRO A 53 53.58 7.32 -2.57
CA PRO A 53 54.80 6.61 -2.18
C PRO A 53 54.58 5.87 -0.86
N ALA A 54 55.02 4.61 -0.82
CA ALA A 54 54.93 3.72 0.33
C ALA A 54 55.63 4.34 1.55
N GLN A 55 54.84 4.90 2.47
CA GLN A 55 55.32 5.14 3.83
C GLN A 55 55.45 3.78 4.53
N PRO A 56 56.58 3.48 5.19
CA PRO A 56 56.72 2.28 6.00
C PRO A 56 55.64 2.31 7.11
N PHE A 57 54.68 1.40 7.01
CA PHE A 57 53.65 1.22 8.01
C PHE A 57 54.30 0.75 9.31
N SER A 58 54.30 1.63 10.31
CA SER A 58 54.30 1.21 11.70
C SER A 58 53.43 2.17 12.50
N PRO A 59 52.14 1.87 12.66
CA PRO A 59 51.36 2.48 13.71
C PRO A 59 50.91 1.38 14.66
N GLN A 60 51.74 1.13 15.68
CA GLN A 60 51.24 0.56 16.92
C GLN A 60 50.28 1.63 17.47
N ALA A 61 48.97 1.38 17.34
CA ALA A 61 47.97 2.34 17.79
C ALA A 61 48.25 2.66 19.26
N PRO A 62 48.41 3.95 19.63
CA PRO A 62 48.70 4.30 21.01
C PRO A 62 47.62 3.71 21.92
N PRO A 63 47.99 3.14 23.08
CA PRO A 63 47.04 2.54 23.99
C PRO A 63 45.98 3.58 24.36
N LEU A 64 44.70 3.20 24.22
CA LEU A 64 43.58 4.07 24.55
C LEU A 64 43.70 4.52 26.00
N THR A 65 43.71 5.84 26.22
CA THR A 65 43.74 6.40 27.57
C THR A 65 42.46 5.99 28.33
N PRO A 66 42.49 5.86 29.68
CA PRO A 66 41.30 5.55 30.47
C PRO A 66 40.14 6.51 30.21
N THR A 67 40.46 7.79 29.94
CA THR A 67 39.47 8.81 29.57
C THR A 67 38.77 8.50 28.25
N ALA A 68 39.53 8.08 27.22
CA ALA A 68 38.95 7.70 25.94
C ALA A 68 38.06 6.45 26.07
N GLN A 69 38.47 5.48 26.89
CA GLN A 69 37.67 4.28 27.17
C GLN A 69 36.35 4.63 27.88
N ALA A 70 36.39 5.52 28.89
CA ALA A 70 35.19 5.98 29.59
C ALA A 70 34.20 6.71 28.66
N GLU A 71 34.70 7.51 27.71
CA GLU A 71 33.84 8.19 26.73
C GLU A 71 33.16 7.20 25.77
N ILE A 72 33.89 6.18 25.32
CA ILE A 72 33.35 5.12 24.46
C ILE A 72 32.19 4.40 25.16
N VAL A 73 32.40 3.98 26.42
CA VAL A 73 31.36 3.31 27.22
C VAL A 73 30.14 4.20 27.41
N LYS A 74 30.35 5.51 27.68
CA LYS A 74 29.26 6.48 27.80
C LYS A 74 28.45 6.60 26.51
N ARG A 75 29.11 6.70 25.34
CA ARG A 75 28.44 6.79 24.04
C ARG A 75 27.65 5.51 23.73
N LEU A 76 28.23 4.34 24.00
CA LEU A 76 27.54 3.05 23.86
C LEU A 76 26.26 3.01 24.70
N THR A 77 26.36 3.36 25.98
CA THR A 77 25.19 3.39 26.89
C THR A 77 24.10 4.36 26.40
N GLN A 78 24.51 5.53 25.88
CA GLN A 78 23.58 6.50 25.31
C GLN A 78 22.89 5.97 24.05
N LEU A 79 23.63 5.29 23.17
CA LEU A 79 23.09 4.68 21.96
C LEU A 79 22.10 3.57 22.29
N GLU A 80 22.42 2.70 23.24
CA GLU A 80 21.52 1.64 23.72
C GLU A 80 20.22 2.22 24.28
N THR A 81 20.32 3.29 25.09
CA THR A 81 19.14 3.99 25.64
C THR A 81 18.28 4.60 24.53
N GLN A 82 18.93 5.23 23.53
CA GLN A 82 18.24 5.82 22.39
C GLN A 82 17.57 4.74 21.53
N GLN A 83 18.23 3.61 21.31
CA GLN A 83 17.70 2.49 20.56
C GLN A 83 16.48 1.89 21.26
N ALA A 84 16.55 1.65 22.58
CA ALA A 84 15.42 1.16 23.37
C ALA A 84 14.21 2.12 23.30
N LYS A 85 14.46 3.43 23.35
CA LYS A 85 13.41 4.45 23.18
C LYS A 85 12.78 4.41 21.78
N ASN A 86 13.59 4.23 20.74
CA ASN A 86 13.09 4.12 19.36
C ASN A 86 12.29 2.83 19.16
N ILE A 87 12.75 1.70 19.68
CA ILE A 87 12.03 0.42 19.66
C ILE A 87 10.68 0.54 20.37
N LYS A 88 10.65 1.16 21.56
CA LYS A 88 9.41 1.42 22.29
C LYS A 88 8.43 2.28 21.51
N ARG A 89 8.91 3.29 20.77
CA ARG A 89 8.08 4.11 19.87
C ARG A 89 7.54 3.30 18.70
N LEU A 90 8.35 2.46 18.07
CA LEU A 90 7.91 1.58 16.97
C LEU A 90 6.85 0.57 17.45
N HIS A 91 7.02 0.02 18.66
CA HIS A 91 6.03 -0.87 19.26
C HIS A 91 4.70 -0.18 19.56
N ALA A 92 4.72 1.10 19.97
CA ALA A 92 3.50 1.88 20.13
C ALA A 92 2.77 2.11 18.78
N VAL A 93 3.48 2.03 17.65
CA VAL A 93 2.94 2.16 16.29
C VAL A 93 2.51 0.81 15.71
N THR A 94 2.86 -0.33 16.31
CA THR A 94 2.60 -1.66 15.70
C THR A 94 1.14 -2.11 15.75
N ASN A 95 0.28 -1.37 16.45
CA ASN A 95 -1.16 -1.61 16.49
C ASN A 95 -1.93 -0.67 15.55
N LEU A 96 -1.30 -0.16 14.48
CA LEU A 96 -2.03 0.57 13.45
C LEU A 96 -2.97 -0.38 12.70
N GLN A 97 -4.25 -0.25 12.99
CA GLN A 97 -5.28 -0.88 12.17
C GLN A 97 -5.21 -0.31 10.76
N THR A 98 -5.38 -1.16 9.76
CA THR A 98 -5.52 -0.75 8.35
C THR A 98 -6.70 -1.45 7.72
N ALA A 99 -7.32 -0.80 6.76
CA ALA A 99 -8.37 -1.38 5.93
C ALA A 99 -8.18 -0.89 4.50
N GLN A 100 -8.44 -1.74 3.52
CA GLN A 100 -8.32 -1.37 2.11
C GLN A 100 -9.38 -2.07 1.28
N GLY A 101 -9.66 -1.51 0.11
CA GLY A 101 -10.59 -2.11 -0.82
C GLY A 101 -10.60 -1.40 -2.17
N THR A 102 -11.38 -1.96 -3.08
CA THR A 102 -11.59 -1.42 -4.41
C THR A 102 -13.09 -1.32 -4.67
N VAL A 103 -13.50 -0.26 -5.35
CA VAL A 103 -14.87 -0.04 -5.81
C VAL A 103 -14.85 0.11 -7.31
N GLU A 104 -15.67 -0.70 -7.98
CA GLU A 104 -15.96 -0.55 -9.40
C GLU A 104 -17.27 0.20 -9.56
N ILE A 105 -17.26 1.22 -10.42
CA ILE A 105 -18.34 2.14 -10.68
C ILE A 105 -18.61 2.11 -12.17
N THR A 106 -19.86 1.89 -12.56
CA THR A 106 -20.26 1.79 -13.95
C THR A 106 -21.31 2.86 -14.30
N LYS A 107 -21.44 3.15 -15.59
CA LYS A 107 -22.49 4.05 -16.12
C LYS A 107 -23.92 3.64 -15.74
N LYS A 108 -24.12 2.35 -15.52
CA LYS A 108 -25.43 1.75 -15.22
C LYS A 108 -25.81 1.87 -13.75
N ASP A 109 -24.88 2.28 -12.89
CA ASP A 109 -25.20 2.49 -11.47
C ASP A 109 -26.28 3.55 -11.29
N ASN A 110 -27.27 3.22 -10.48
CA ASN A 110 -28.41 4.08 -10.15
C ASN A 110 -28.08 5.20 -9.15
N ARG A 111 -26.85 5.20 -8.60
CA ARG A 111 -26.38 6.18 -7.61
C ARG A 111 -25.75 7.43 -8.22
N TRP A 112 -25.73 7.50 -9.55
CA TRP A 112 -25.37 8.73 -10.25
C TRP A 112 -26.51 9.74 -10.20
N GLU A 113 -26.26 10.85 -9.53
CA GLU A 113 -27.20 11.95 -9.39
C GLU A 113 -26.72 13.15 -10.22
N LEU A 114 -27.63 13.78 -10.98
CA LEU A 114 -27.35 15.03 -11.68
C LEU A 114 -27.65 16.19 -10.73
N THR A 115 -26.61 16.78 -10.15
CA THR A 115 -26.74 17.81 -9.11
C THR A 115 -26.84 19.22 -9.67
N ASN A 116 -26.31 19.45 -10.88
CA ASN A 116 -26.40 20.74 -11.55
C ASN A 116 -26.56 20.57 -13.07
N LEU A 117 -27.65 21.13 -13.61
CA LEU A 117 -28.01 21.05 -15.03
C LEU A 117 -27.13 21.94 -15.93
N PHE A 118 -26.71 23.10 -15.44
CA PHE A 118 -25.94 24.08 -16.23
C PHE A 118 -24.48 23.66 -16.37
N THR A 119 -23.88 23.19 -15.27
CA THR A 119 -22.50 22.69 -15.27
C THR A 119 -22.41 21.20 -15.61
N LYS A 120 -23.57 20.54 -15.83
CA LYS A 120 -23.68 19.10 -16.12
C LYS A 120 -22.92 18.26 -15.08
N THR A 121 -22.99 18.69 -13.82
CA THR A 121 -22.27 18.03 -12.74
C THR A 121 -23.05 16.83 -12.26
N ARG A 122 -22.39 15.67 -12.26
CA ARG A 122 -22.92 14.45 -11.67
C ARG A 122 -22.10 14.04 -10.47
N VAL A 123 -22.77 13.52 -9.47
CA VAL A 123 -22.16 13.02 -8.24
C VAL A 123 -22.60 11.59 -8.04
N TYR A 124 -21.64 10.73 -7.74
CA TYR A 124 -21.86 9.37 -7.28
C TYR A 124 -21.39 9.26 -5.83
N ARG A 125 -22.20 8.62 -4.99
CA ARG A 125 -21.90 8.35 -3.58
C ARG A 125 -21.99 6.85 -3.29
N GLN A 126 -20.97 6.31 -2.63
CA GLN A 126 -20.95 4.95 -2.10
C GLN A 126 -20.55 4.99 -0.62
N PRO A 127 -21.41 4.54 0.30
CA PRO A 127 -20.97 4.30 1.67
C PRO A 127 -20.05 3.08 1.71
N ILE A 128 -18.90 3.23 2.36
CA ILE A 128 -17.92 2.17 2.63
C ILE A 128 -17.86 1.96 4.13
N LEU A 129 -18.11 0.72 4.56
CA LEU A 129 -18.08 0.34 5.97
C LEU A 129 -16.79 -0.42 6.28
N PHE A 130 -16.15 -0.07 7.39
CA PHE A 130 -14.99 -0.79 7.90
C PHE A 130 -15.44 -1.98 8.75
N SER A 131 -14.79 -3.13 8.55
CA SER A 131 -15.06 -4.35 9.33
C SER A 131 -13.75 -5.04 9.67
N PRO A 132 -13.29 -5.00 10.94
CA PRO A 132 -13.92 -4.29 12.07
C PRO A 132 -13.83 -2.76 11.94
N PRO A 133 -14.69 -2.00 12.66
CA PRO A 133 -14.54 -0.55 12.80
C PRO A 133 -13.17 -0.18 13.39
N PHE A 134 -12.68 1.02 13.06
CA PHE A 134 -11.48 1.57 13.69
C PHE A 134 -11.76 2.03 15.12
N THR A 135 -10.74 2.05 15.96
CA THR A 135 -10.86 2.57 17.33
C THR A 135 -10.77 4.10 17.34
N ARG A 136 -10.03 4.67 16.39
CA ARG A 136 -9.87 6.12 16.21
C ARG A 136 -10.26 6.54 14.79
N LEU A 137 -10.33 7.86 14.57
CA LEU A 137 -10.60 8.40 13.25
C LEU A 137 -9.47 8.02 12.28
N PRO A 138 -9.74 7.27 11.20
CA PRO A 138 -8.69 6.89 10.26
C PRO A 138 -8.37 8.03 9.28
N LYS A 139 -7.15 8.01 8.73
CA LYS A 139 -6.79 8.76 7.52
C LYS A 139 -7.11 7.90 6.31
N VAL A 140 -7.95 8.39 5.41
CA VAL A 140 -8.38 7.66 4.20
C VAL A 140 -7.74 8.28 2.97
N MET A 141 -7.02 7.45 2.21
CA MET A 141 -6.50 7.78 0.90
C MET A 141 -7.34 7.08 -0.16
N VAL A 142 -7.64 7.79 -1.25
CA VAL A 142 -8.39 7.26 -2.37
C VAL A 142 -7.60 7.51 -3.65
N ALA A 143 -7.52 6.50 -4.51
CA ALA A 143 -6.79 6.55 -5.75
C ALA A 143 -7.65 6.02 -6.91
N LEU A 144 -7.44 6.57 -8.10
CA LEU A 144 -7.98 6.05 -9.34
C LEU A 144 -7.08 4.89 -9.81
N GLN A 145 -7.66 3.71 -10.02
CA GLN A 145 -6.96 2.51 -10.49
C GLN A 145 -7.27 2.20 -11.96
N GLY A 146 -8.48 2.52 -12.42
CA GLY A 146 -8.90 2.29 -13.79
C GLY A 146 -9.95 3.31 -14.22
N LEU A 147 -9.91 3.75 -15.47
CA LEU A 147 -10.82 4.76 -16.00
C LEU A 147 -11.12 4.48 -17.47
N GLN A 148 -12.41 4.38 -17.79
CA GLN A 148 -12.92 4.30 -19.15
C GLN A 148 -13.95 5.41 -19.37
N LEU A 149 -13.69 6.25 -20.35
CA LEU A 149 -14.51 7.40 -20.70
C LEU A 149 -14.79 7.39 -22.20
N ASP A 150 -16.02 7.74 -22.58
CA ASP A 150 -16.37 8.00 -23.98
C ASP A 150 -15.82 9.36 -24.44
N LYS A 151 -15.88 10.38 -23.56
CA LYS A 151 -15.38 11.74 -23.81
C LYS A 151 -14.60 12.29 -22.64
N ALA A 152 -13.70 13.23 -22.92
CA ALA A 152 -12.96 13.96 -21.91
C ALA A 152 -13.92 14.65 -20.91
N THR A 153 -13.62 14.54 -19.63
CA THR A 153 -14.38 15.13 -18.52
C THR A 153 -13.44 15.51 -17.40
N THR A 154 -13.79 16.53 -16.63
CA THR A 154 -13.19 16.74 -15.31
C THR A 154 -13.76 15.70 -14.36
N LEU A 155 -12.87 15.03 -13.62
CA LEU A 155 -13.21 13.99 -12.65
C LEU A 155 -12.51 14.32 -11.33
N LYS A 156 -13.25 14.23 -10.22
CA LYS A 156 -12.72 14.35 -8.86
C LYS A 156 -13.18 13.14 -8.04
N ILE A 157 -12.27 12.54 -7.30
CA ILE A 157 -12.55 11.42 -6.39
C ILE A 157 -12.03 11.80 -5.01
N GLU A 158 -12.87 11.65 -3.99
CA GLU A 158 -12.49 11.95 -2.61
C GLU A 158 -13.25 11.08 -1.61
N ALA A 159 -12.69 10.94 -0.40
CA ALA A 159 -13.40 10.41 0.75
C ALA A 159 -14.05 11.56 1.52
N GLN A 160 -15.36 11.49 1.75
CA GLN A 160 -16.11 12.42 2.60
C GLN A 160 -16.66 11.69 3.82
N ASN A 161 -17.07 12.44 4.85
CA ASN A 161 -17.76 11.90 6.02
C ASN A 161 -17.01 10.73 6.68
N ILE A 162 -15.69 10.87 6.83
CA ILE A 162 -14.83 9.84 7.41
C ILE A 162 -15.17 9.71 8.90
N THR A 163 -15.44 8.49 9.33
CA THR A 163 -15.74 8.08 10.71
C THR A 163 -14.99 6.79 11.03
N PRO A 164 -14.88 6.37 12.30
CA PRO A 164 -14.31 5.07 12.64
C PRO A 164 -15.10 3.88 12.05
N GLN A 165 -16.38 4.06 11.70
CA GLN A 165 -17.24 3.03 11.12
C GLN A 165 -17.10 2.93 9.61
N GLY A 166 -16.69 4.00 8.93
CA GLY A 166 -16.70 4.06 7.47
C GLY A 166 -16.49 5.46 6.91
N PHE A 167 -16.65 5.59 5.60
CA PHE A 167 -16.62 6.86 4.88
C PHE A 167 -17.52 6.80 3.64
N GLU A 168 -17.77 7.95 3.01
CA GLU A 168 -18.40 8.01 1.70
C GLU A 168 -17.34 8.21 0.60
N LEU A 169 -17.27 7.27 -0.33
CA LEU A 169 -16.54 7.48 -1.58
C LEU A 169 -17.39 8.37 -2.49
N VAL A 170 -16.88 9.55 -2.81
CA VAL A 170 -17.57 10.54 -3.65
C VAL A 170 -16.81 10.73 -4.95
N VAL A 171 -17.50 10.49 -6.06
CA VAL A 171 -17.00 10.74 -7.40
C VAL A 171 -17.82 11.85 -8.03
N THR A 172 -17.16 12.95 -8.41
CA THR A 172 -17.78 14.07 -9.11
C THR A 172 -17.26 14.13 -10.54
N SER A 173 -18.17 14.21 -11.51
CA SER A 173 -17.83 14.44 -12.92
C SER A 173 -18.53 15.67 -13.45
N GLN A 174 -17.87 16.41 -14.34
CA GLN A 174 -18.42 17.56 -15.06
C GLN A 174 -18.43 17.25 -16.56
N SER A 175 -19.50 16.62 -17.03
CA SER A 175 -19.67 16.25 -18.43
C SER A 175 -21.12 15.95 -18.75
N ASP A 176 -21.51 16.03 -20.02
CA ASP A 176 -22.81 15.55 -20.50
C ASP A 176 -23.00 14.04 -20.33
N GLN A 177 -21.90 13.29 -20.30
CA GLN A 177 -21.93 11.84 -20.26
C GLN A 177 -21.55 11.29 -18.88
N ARG A 178 -22.09 10.12 -18.58
CA ARG A 178 -21.67 9.32 -17.42
C ARG A 178 -20.35 8.63 -17.74
N VAL A 179 -19.54 8.41 -16.72
CA VAL A 179 -18.32 7.59 -16.81
C VAL A 179 -18.73 6.16 -17.19
N GLU A 180 -18.11 5.58 -18.22
CA GLU A 180 -18.46 4.23 -18.69
C GLU A 180 -18.11 3.21 -17.61
N GLN A 181 -16.86 3.24 -17.15
CA GLN A 181 -16.35 2.42 -16.06
C GLN A 181 -15.23 3.16 -15.32
N LEU A 182 -15.20 3.03 -14.01
CA LEU A 182 -14.18 3.59 -13.14
C LEU A 182 -13.91 2.63 -11.99
N THR A 183 -12.64 2.39 -11.72
CA THR A 183 -12.19 1.58 -10.60
C THR A 183 -11.38 2.46 -9.67
N SER A 184 -11.79 2.53 -8.41
CA SER A 184 -11.10 3.30 -7.38
C SER A 184 -10.66 2.40 -6.24
N GLY A 185 -9.38 2.51 -5.88
CA GLY A 185 -8.83 1.88 -4.69
C GLY A 185 -8.83 2.84 -3.51
N TRP A 186 -8.96 2.32 -2.30
CA TRP A 186 -8.87 3.10 -1.07
C TRP A 186 -8.05 2.36 -0.02
N LEU A 187 -7.35 3.13 0.82
CA LEU A 187 -6.59 2.68 1.97
C LEU A 187 -6.92 3.59 3.15
N ALA A 188 -7.36 2.98 4.25
CA ALA A 188 -7.58 3.61 5.53
C ALA A 188 -6.50 3.14 6.52
N VAL A 189 -5.86 4.09 7.20
CA VAL A 189 -4.88 3.82 8.26
C VAL A 189 -5.37 4.53 9.51
N GLU A 190 -5.33 3.85 10.66
CA GLU A 190 -5.74 4.47 11.93
C GLU A 190 -4.94 5.75 12.21
N GLY A 191 -5.62 6.80 12.66
CA GLY A 191 -4.99 8.09 12.97
C GLY A 191 -4.17 8.05 14.26
N ASP A 192 -3.03 8.72 14.22
CA ASP A 192 -2.23 9.14 15.36
C ASP A 192 -2.86 10.39 16.01
N SER A 193 -3.93 10.19 16.79
CA SER A 193 -4.53 11.26 17.62
C SER A 193 -3.52 11.87 18.59
#